data_AF-A0A7R9L440-F1
#
_entry.id   AF-A0A7R9L440-F1
#
_cell.length_a   1.000
_cell.length_b   1.000
_cell.length_c   1.000
_cell.angle_alpha   90.00
_cell.angle_beta   90.00
_cell.angle_gamma   90.00
#
_symmetry.space_group_name_H-M   'P 1'
#
loop_
_entity.id
_entity.type
_entity.pdbx_description
1 polymer ?
#
loop_
_entity_poly.entity_id
_entity_poly.type
_entity_poly.pdbx_seq_one_letter_code
_entity_poly.pdbx_strand_id
1 'polypeptide(L)'
;MGLIKKLLLVAVVVGIGAVIYPLLVKRQYNDMPDVSEKWFGKTKLKSGQAFPKESVAINKFVVNVSDGVLADLKSRLESARYVTPIAGTNFNYGFNGDYLQKITHGWPGSVWEYYKAIPQLIEPTNGVAFEVICPSIPGYGFSEAPHQEGMH
;
A
#
# COMPACT_ATOMS: atom_id res chain seq x y z
N MET A 1 19.84 66.61 -7.54
CA MET A 1 18.82 65.60 -7.93
C MET A 1 19.29 64.17 -7.60
N GLY A 2 19.83 63.91 -6.39
CA GLY A 2 20.64 62.69 -6.16
C GLY A 2 20.27 61.79 -4.97
N LEU A 3 19.65 62.33 -3.91
CA LEU A 3 19.44 61.57 -2.67
C LEU A 3 17.99 61.05 -2.51
N ILE A 4 17.00 61.91 -2.78
CA ILE A 4 15.57 61.55 -2.67
C ILE A 4 15.20 60.43 -3.65
N LYS A 5 15.73 60.46 -4.88
CA LYS A 5 15.51 59.39 -5.87
C LYS A 5 16.12 58.05 -5.44
N LYS A 6 17.26 58.06 -4.73
CA LYS A 6 17.89 56.85 -4.20
C LYS A 6 17.09 56.25 -3.05
N LEU A 7 16.57 57.08 -2.14
CA LEU A 7 15.72 56.64 -1.03
C LEU A 7 14.40 56.03 -1.52
N LEU A 8 13.76 56.64 -2.53
CA LEU A 8 12.56 56.08 -3.17
C LEU A 8 12.82 54.71 -3.82
N LEU A 9 13.96 54.55 -4.50
CA LEU A 9 14.31 53.29 -5.15
C LEU A 9 14.55 52.16 -4.12
N VAL A 10 15.21 52.47 -3.00
CA VAL A 10 15.39 51.51 -1.90
C VAL A 10 14.05 51.11 -1.28
N ALA A 11 13.15 52.06 -1.04
CA ALA A 11 11.83 51.77 -0.48
C ALA A 11 11.00 50.84 -1.39
N VAL A 12 11.08 51.05 -2.71
CA VAL A 12 10.40 50.19 -3.69
C VAL A 12 10.99 48.78 -3.69
N VAL A 13 12.32 48.63 -3.67
CA VAL A 13 12.98 47.32 -3.63
C VAL A 13 12.63 46.56 -2.35
N VAL A 14 12.63 47.25 -1.20
CA VAL A 14 12.24 46.64 0.09
C VAL A 14 10.76 46.26 0.08
N GLY A 15 9.88 47.10 -0.45
CA GLY A 15 8.45 46.79 -0.56
C GLY A 15 8.18 45.59 -1.47
N ILE A 16 8.83 45.53 -2.64
CA ILE A 16 8.75 44.38 -3.55
C ILE A 16 9.29 43.12 -2.87
N GLY A 17 10.43 43.22 -2.18
CA GLY A 17 11.00 42.12 -1.41
C GLY A 17 10.06 41.60 -0.34
N ALA A 18 9.41 42.48 0.43
CA ALA A 18 8.46 42.12 1.47
C ALA A 18 7.18 41.43 0.96
N VAL A 19 6.81 41.66 -0.31
CA VAL A 19 5.66 41.02 -0.96
C VAL A 19 6.06 39.71 -1.67
N ILE A 20 7.18 39.71 -2.39
CA ILE A 20 7.66 38.54 -3.14
C ILE A 20 8.23 37.47 -2.22
N TYR A 21 8.92 37.84 -1.14
CA TYR A 21 9.50 36.90 -0.18
C TYR A 21 8.45 35.93 0.41
N PRO A 22 7.32 36.38 1.00
CA PRO A 22 6.30 35.46 1.49
C PRO A 22 5.60 34.69 0.38
N LEU A 23 5.50 35.23 -0.85
CA LEU A 23 4.94 34.51 -2.00
C LEU A 23 5.83 33.34 -2.46
N LEU A 24 7.14 33.53 -2.48
CA LEU A 24 8.11 32.48 -2.83
C LEU A 24 8.29 31.46 -1.70
N VAL A 25 8.36 31.91 -0.46
CA VAL A 25 8.56 31.04 0.71
C VAL A 25 7.30 30.23 1.06
N LYS A 26 6.10 30.82 1.01
CA LYS A 26 4.86 30.06 1.23
C LYS A 26 4.65 28.97 0.18
N ARG A 27 5.11 29.19 -1.05
CA ARG A 27 5.02 28.18 -2.11
C ARG A 27 5.86 26.95 -1.77
N GLN A 28 7.06 27.12 -1.20
CA GLN A 28 7.88 25.98 -0.74
C GLN A 28 7.31 25.26 0.49
N TYR A 29 6.57 25.93 1.37
CA TYR A 29 6.01 25.31 2.58
C TYR A 29 4.72 24.53 2.34
N ASN A 30 3.94 24.89 1.32
CA ASN A 30 2.70 24.19 0.97
C ASN A 30 2.92 22.78 0.38
N ASP A 31 4.15 22.42 0.03
CA ASP A 31 4.48 21.12 -0.57
C ASP A 31 4.84 20.06 0.50
N MET A 32 4.78 20.39 1.80
CA MET A 32 5.05 19.41 2.85
C MET A 32 3.87 18.42 2.95
N PRO A 33 4.11 17.10 2.86
CA PRO A 33 3.06 16.12 3.06
C PRO A 33 2.52 16.21 4.48
N ASP A 34 1.21 16.06 4.61
CA ASP A 34 0.54 16.04 5.90
C ASP A 34 0.92 14.77 6.67
N VAL A 35 1.81 14.94 7.66
CA VAL A 35 2.29 13.90 8.57
C VAL A 35 1.42 13.73 9.82
N SER A 36 0.25 14.38 9.87
CA SER A 36 -0.67 14.19 10.99
C SER A 36 -1.20 12.75 11.06
N GLU A 37 -1.49 12.30 12.28
CA GLU A 37 -2.14 11.01 12.47
C GLU A 37 -3.52 11.02 11.82
N LYS A 38 -3.83 9.96 11.06
CA LYS A 38 -5.09 9.79 10.34
C LYS A 38 -5.78 8.52 10.77
N TRP A 39 -7.11 8.59 10.81
CA TRP A 39 -7.96 7.45 11.13
C TRP A 39 -8.47 6.76 9.86
N PHE A 40 -8.11 5.50 9.67
CA PHE A 40 -8.50 4.70 8.49
C PHE A 40 -9.62 3.67 8.76
N GLY A 41 -10.14 3.62 9.99
CA GLY A 41 -11.22 2.70 10.37
C GLY A 41 -12.60 3.14 9.90
N LYS A 42 -13.60 2.27 10.10
CA LYS A 42 -14.99 2.45 9.61
C LYS A 42 -15.66 3.76 10.04
N THR A 43 -15.35 4.22 11.25
CA THR A 43 -15.97 5.41 11.82
C THR A 43 -15.50 6.67 11.09
N LYS A 44 -16.43 7.39 10.45
CA LYS A 44 -16.15 8.73 9.92
C LYS A 44 -16.06 9.73 11.08
N LEU A 45 -14.86 10.25 11.33
CA LEU A 45 -14.63 11.24 12.36
C LEU A 45 -14.93 12.65 11.84
N LYS A 46 -15.49 13.49 12.70
CA LYS A 46 -15.60 14.93 12.43
C LYS A 46 -14.26 15.62 12.76
N SER A 47 -13.98 16.74 12.11
CA SER A 47 -12.77 17.53 12.40
C SER A 47 -12.69 17.88 13.89
N GLY A 48 -11.57 17.56 14.53
CA GLY A 48 -11.33 17.76 15.96
C GLY A 48 -11.89 16.69 16.90
N GLN A 49 -12.50 15.63 16.37
CA GLN A 49 -12.94 14.49 17.18
C GLN A 49 -11.77 13.57 17.53
N ALA A 50 -11.65 13.17 18.80
CA ALA A 50 -10.65 12.20 19.23
C ALA A 50 -10.85 10.83 18.57
N PHE A 51 -9.75 10.12 18.32
CA PHE A 51 -9.79 8.76 17.79
C PHE A 51 -10.52 7.82 18.76
N PRO A 52 -11.30 6.86 18.24
CA PRO A 52 -11.95 5.86 19.08
C PRO A 52 -10.88 5.00 19.77
N LYS A 53 -11.21 4.50 20.97
CA LYS A 53 -10.27 3.70 21.76
C LYS A 53 -9.96 2.38 21.05
N GLU A 54 -8.69 2.17 20.70
CA GLU A 54 -8.21 0.94 20.10
C GLU A 54 -8.02 -0.18 21.14
N SER A 55 -8.16 -1.43 20.69
CA SER A 55 -7.86 -2.60 21.51
C SER A 55 -6.39 -2.97 21.34
N VAL A 56 -5.66 -3.13 22.45
CA VAL A 56 -4.25 -3.55 22.46
C VAL A 56 -4.11 -5.09 22.57
N ALA A 57 -5.23 -5.82 22.56
CA ALA A 57 -5.23 -7.27 22.74
C ALA A 57 -4.69 -7.98 21.49
N ILE A 58 -3.69 -8.86 21.67
CA ILE A 58 -3.17 -9.73 20.61
C ILE A 58 -4.04 -10.97 20.54
N ASN A 59 -4.84 -11.08 19.48
CA ASN A 59 -5.75 -12.20 19.27
C ASN A 59 -5.12 -13.24 18.35
N LYS A 60 -5.11 -14.51 18.76
CA LYS A 60 -4.68 -15.60 17.88
C LYS A 60 -5.68 -15.73 16.72
N PHE A 61 -5.17 -15.60 15.50
CA PHE A 61 -5.94 -15.79 14.28
C PHE A 61 -5.49 -17.08 13.59
N VAL A 62 -6.46 -17.93 13.21
CA VAL A 62 -6.21 -19.16 12.46
C VAL A 62 -6.98 -19.07 11.15
N VAL A 63 -6.25 -19.15 10.04
CA VAL A 63 -6.85 -19.18 8.71
C VAL A 63 -7.61 -20.49 8.55
N ASN A 64 -8.92 -20.39 8.42
CA ASN A 64 -9.80 -21.52 8.16
C ASN A 64 -10.58 -21.27 6.87
N VAL A 65 -10.20 -21.97 5.81
CA VAL A 65 -10.91 -21.93 4.52
C VAL A 65 -11.79 -23.16 4.45
N SER A 66 -13.09 -22.97 4.24
CA SER A 66 -14.02 -24.10 4.18
C SER A 66 -13.83 -24.93 2.92
N ASP A 67 -14.07 -26.24 3.03
CA ASP A 67 -14.01 -27.15 1.88
C ASP A 67 -14.97 -26.75 0.76
N GLY A 68 -16.10 -26.12 1.09
CA GLY A 68 -17.04 -25.59 0.11
C GLY A 68 -16.45 -24.49 -0.76
N VAL A 69 -15.65 -23.59 -0.19
CA VAL A 69 -14.96 -22.54 -0.95
C VAL A 69 -13.87 -23.15 -1.83
N LEU A 70 -13.14 -24.15 -1.32
CA LEU A 70 -12.14 -24.87 -2.12
C LEU A 70 -12.76 -25.65 -3.28
N ALA A 71 -13.92 -26.28 -3.05
CA ALA A 71 -14.67 -26.98 -4.09
C ALA A 71 -15.21 -26.03 -5.16
N ASP A 72 -15.78 -24.89 -4.74
CA ASP A 72 -16.22 -23.83 -5.67
C ASP A 72 -15.04 -23.29 -6.50
N LEU A 73 -13.92 -22.97 -5.86
CA LEU A 73 -12.71 -22.53 -6.55
C LEU A 73 -12.23 -23.57 -7.57
N LYS A 74 -12.16 -24.84 -7.18
CA LYS A 74 -11.77 -25.93 -8.06
C LYS A 74 -12.70 -26.03 -9.28
N SER A 75 -14.01 -25.99 -9.07
CA SER A 75 -14.99 -26.02 -10.16
C SER A 75 -14.84 -24.84 -11.13
N ARG A 76 -14.52 -23.64 -10.61
CA ARG A 76 -14.25 -22.46 -11.45
C ARG A 76 -12.96 -22.58 -12.25
N LEU A 77 -11.91 -23.16 -11.68
CA LEU A 77 -10.65 -23.38 -12.38
C LEU A 77 -10.80 -24.44 -13.48
N GLU A 78 -11.55 -25.52 -13.24
CA GLU A 78 -11.84 -26.57 -14.22
C GLU A 78 -12.71 -26.06 -15.38
N SER A 79 -13.63 -25.14 -15.12
CA SER A 79 -14.51 -24.54 -16.13
C SER A 79 -13.95 -23.27 -16.79
N ALA A 80 -12.73 -22.87 -16.42
CA ALA A 80 -12.10 -21.66 -16.93
C ALA A 80 -11.85 -21.76 -18.45
N ARG A 81 -12.15 -20.67 -19.17
CA ARG A 81 -11.91 -20.56 -20.61
C ARG A 81 -10.56 -19.90 -20.85
N TYR A 82 -9.73 -20.53 -21.67
CA TYR A 82 -8.41 -20.00 -22.06
C TYR A 82 -8.47 -19.42 -23.48
N VAL A 83 -7.71 -18.35 -23.71
CA VAL A 83 -7.58 -17.71 -25.02
C VAL A 83 -6.29 -18.18 -25.69
N THR A 84 -6.38 -18.58 -26.95
CA THR A 84 -5.20 -19.01 -27.72
C THR A 84 -4.28 -17.82 -27.97
N PRO A 85 -3.00 -17.87 -27.56
CA PRO A 85 -2.06 -16.80 -27.81
C PRO A 85 -1.56 -16.79 -29.26
N ILE A 86 -1.04 -15.65 -29.70
CA ILE A 86 -0.37 -15.55 -31.00
C ILE A 86 0.98 -16.28 -30.90
N ALA A 87 1.27 -17.17 -31.85
CA ALA A 87 2.50 -17.97 -31.87
C ALA A 87 3.77 -17.08 -31.82
N GLY A 88 4.74 -17.47 -31.00
CA GLY A 88 6.04 -16.77 -30.89
C GLY A 88 6.02 -15.47 -30.07
N THR A 89 4.88 -15.05 -29.53
CA THR A 89 4.79 -13.78 -28.80
C THR A 89 5.17 -13.85 -27.32
N ASN A 90 5.37 -15.06 -26.76
CA ASN A 90 5.67 -15.29 -25.34
C ASN A 90 4.84 -14.35 -24.43
N PHE A 91 5.48 -13.44 -23.68
CA PHE A 91 4.83 -12.48 -22.76
C PHE A 91 4.80 -11.03 -23.28
N ASN A 92 5.13 -10.80 -24.56
CA ASN A 92 5.27 -9.43 -25.11
C ASN A 92 3.95 -8.66 -25.18
N TYR A 93 2.81 -9.34 -25.09
CA TYR A 93 1.47 -8.75 -25.15
C TYR A 93 0.65 -9.03 -23.88
N GLY A 94 1.36 -9.20 -22.76
CA GLY A 94 0.75 -9.58 -21.48
C GLY A 94 0.85 -11.07 -21.22
N PHE A 95 -0.07 -11.59 -20.41
CA PHE A 95 0.00 -12.96 -19.93
C PHE A 95 -0.34 -13.96 -21.04
N ASN A 96 0.56 -14.90 -21.31
CA ASN A 96 0.37 -15.89 -22.36
C ASN A 96 -0.64 -16.99 -21.96
N GLY A 97 -1.61 -17.28 -22.84
CA GLY A 97 -2.66 -18.27 -22.59
C GLY A 97 -2.17 -19.69 -22.32
N ASP A 98 -1.13 -20.15 -23.02
CA ASP A 98 -0.57 -21.50 -22.84
C ASP A 98 0.09 -21.65 -21.47
N TYR A 99 0.71 -20.59 -20.96
CA TYR A 99 1.30 -20.56 -19.62
C TYR A 99 0.23 -20.41 -18.54
N LEU A 100 -0.84 -19.66 -18.80
CA LEU A 100 -1.95 -19.51 -17.86
C LEU A 100 -2.63 -20.86 -17.60
N GLN A 101 -2.80 -21.65 -18.66
CA GLN A 101 -3.31 -23.01 -18.53
C GLN A 101 -2.38 -23.89 -17.67
N LYS A 102 -1.07 -23.80 -17.85
CA LYS A 102 -0.12 -24.58 -17.03
C LYS A 102 -0.18 -24.20 -15.54
N ILE A 103 -0.27 -22.92 -15.23
CA ILE A 103 -0.30 -22.43 -13.84
C ILE A 103 -1.61 -22.81 -13.15
N THR A 104 -2.74 -22.68 -13.84
CA THR A 104 -4.06 -23.08 -13.30
C THR A 104 -4.13 -24.59 -13.03
N HIS A 105 -3.54 -25.42 -13.88
CA HIS A 105 -3.41 -26.87 -13.64
C HIS A 105 -2.40 -27.21 -12.52
N GLY A 106 -1.46 -26.30 -12.24
CA GLY A 106 -0.47 -26.43 -11.15
C GLY A 106 -1.00 -26.07 -9.76
N TRP A 107 -2.24 -25.58 -9.65
CA TRP A 107 -2.93 -25.43 -8.36
C TRP A 107 -3.12 -26.81 -7.72
N PRO A 108 -2.82 -27.02 -6.41
CA PRO A 108 -2.82 -26.07 -5.30
C PRO A 108 -1.45 -25.47 -4.88
N GLY A 109 -0.41 -25.61 -5.71
CA GLY A 109 0.91 -25.00 -5.44
C GLY A 109 0.80 -23.48 -5.30
N SER A 110 0.69 -22.99 -4.07
CA SER A 110 0.39 -21.59 -3.77
C SER A 110 1.28 -21.09 -2.64
N VAL A 111 1.27 -19.77 -2.42
CA VAL A 111 2.02 -19.13 -1.33
C VAL A 111 1.74 -19.74 0.06
N TRP A 112 0.60 -20.43 0.21
CA TRP A 112 0.27 -21.20 1.40
C TRP A 112 1.29 -22.30 1.73
N GLU A 113 1.96 -22.88 0.74
CA GLU A 113 2.96 -23.92 0.98
C GLU A 113 4.17 -23.40 1.77
N TYR A 114 4.50 -22.11 1.62
CA TYR A 114 5.56 -21.46 2.37
C TYR A 114 5.23 -21.26 3.86
N TYR A 115 3.95 -21.33 4.27
CA TYR A 115 3.62 -21.35 5.70
C TYR A 115 4.25 -22.55 6.42
N LYS A 116 4.49 -23.66 5.70
CA LYS A 116 5.18 -24.82 6.25
C LYS A 116 6.67 -24.56 6.53
N ALA A 117 7.25 -23.50 5.97
CA ALA A 117 8.63 -23.10 6.24
C ALA A 117 8.76 -22.29 7.54
N ILE A 118 7.68 -21.66 8.01
CA ILE A 118 7.69 -20.83 9.24
C ILE A 118 8.23 -21.62 10.44
N PRO A 119 7.76 -22.86 10.74
CA PRO A 119 8.32 -23.66 11.84
C PRO A 119 9.83 -23.89 11.73
N GLN A 120 10.37 -24.05 10.52
CA GLN A 120 11.80 -24.29 10.31
C GLN A 120 12.65 -23.04 10.56
N LEU A 121 12.07 -21.84 10.46
CA LEU A 121 12.75 -20.58 10.70
C LEU A 121 12.75 -20.17 12.19
N ILE A 122 11.68 -20.51 12.90
CA ILE A 122 11.54 -20.19 14.34
C ILE A 122 12.18 -21.28 15.23
N GLU A 123 12.15 -22.54 14.79
CA GLU A 123 12.70 -23.70 15.50
C GLU A 123 13.62 -24.53 14.57
N PRO A 124 14.76 -23.96 14.13
CA PRO A 124 15.66 -24.68 13.23
C PRO A 124 16.33 -25.85 13.96
N THR A 125 16.41 -27.00 13.29
CA THR A 125 17.11 -28.19 13.82
C THR A 125 18.61 -27.95 14.01
N ASN A 126 19.22 -27.12 13.16
CA ASN A 126 20.59 -26.63 13.27
C ASN A 126 20.62 -25.20 12.69
N GLY A 127 21.05 -24.21 13.48
CA GLY A 127 21.19 -22.82 12.99
C GLY A 127 20.66 -21.76 13.96
N VAL A 128 20.37 -20.57 13.41
CA VAL A 128 19.88 -19.41 14.14
C VAL A 128 18.36 -19.35 14.06
N ALA A 129 17.70 -19.23 15.21
CA ALA A 129 16.27 -18.99 15.29
C ALA A 129 15.96 -17.51 15.01
N PHE A 130 14.92 -17.26 14.21
CA PHE A 130 14.48 -15.91 13.88
C PHE A 130 13.16 -15.57 14.57
N GLU A 131 13.02 -14.33 15.04
CA GLU A 131 11.72 -13.74 15.30
C GLU A 131 11.19 -13.15 13.98
N VAL A 132 10.10 -13.73 13.47
CA VAL A 132 9.56 -13.38 12.15
C VAL A 132 8.23 -12.67 12.30
N ILE A 133 8.18 -11.40 11.89
CA ILE A 133 6.96 -10.59 11.83
C ILE A 133 6.68 -10.25 10.37
N CYS A 134 5.64 -10.85 9.79
CA CYS A 134 5.22 -10.60 8.41
C CYS A 134 3.77 -10.08 8.38
N PRO A 135 3.56 -8.77 8.57
CA PRO A 135 2.22 -8.20 8.56
C PRO A 135 1.65 -8.23 7.14
N SER A 136 0.35 -8.48 7.02
CA SER A 136 -0.36 -8.18 5.79
C SER A 136 -0.55 -6.67 5.69
N ILE A 137 -0.15 -6.07 4.56
CA ILE A 137 -0.38 -4.65 4.31
C ILE A 137 -1.90 -4.35 4.29
N PRO A 138 -2.33 -3.12 4.64
CA PRO A 138 -3.76 -2.78 4.69
C PRO A 138 -4.48 -3.10 3.38
N GLY A 139 -5.59 -3.85 3.45
CA GLY A 139 -6.38 -4.29 2.30
C GLY A 139 -5.89 -5.56 1.59
N TYR A 140 -4.83 -6.21 2.09
CA TYR A 140 -4.31 -7.45 1.52
C TYR A 140 -4.39 -8.59 2.54
N GLY A 141 -4.50 -9.83 2.04
CA GLY A 141 -4.53 -11.02 2.88
C GLY A 141 -5.69 -11.00 3.87
N PHE A 142 -5.35 -10.92 5.16
CA PHE A 142 -6.31 -10.88 6.27
C PHE A 142 -6.36 -9.51 6.97
N SER A 143 -5.66 -8.49 6.45
CA SER A 143 -5.73 -7.12 6.96
C SER A 143 -6.90 -6.36 6.35
N GLU A 144 -7.62 -5.61 7.18
CA GLU A 144 -8.74 -4.79 6.73
C GLU A 144 -8.27 -3.67 5.76
N ALA A 145 -9.09 -3.37 4.76
CA ALA A 145 -8.84 -2.28 3.83
C ALA A 145 -9.09 -0.92 4.48
N PRO A 146 -8.32 0.12 4.12
CA PRO A 146 -8.58 1.46 4.61
C PRO A 146 -9.94 1.99 4.12
N HIS A 147 -10.66 2.68 5.00
CA HIS A 147 -11.97 3.27 4.69
C HIS A 147 -11.90 4.73 4.24
N GLN A 148 -10.68 5.27 4.13
CA GLN A 148 -10.38 6.64 3.70
C GLN A 148 -9.11 6.62 2.84
N GLU A 149 -9.01 7.55 1.91
CA GLU A 149 -7.83 7.69 1.07
C GLU A 149 -6.61 8.11 1.90
N GLY A 150 -5.45 7.55 1.53
CA GLY A 150 -4.17 7.86 2.15
C GLY A 150 -3.51 9.09 1.52
N MET A 151 -2.19 9.03 1.35
CA MET A 151 -1.45 10.05 0.62
C MET A 151 -1.51 9.76 -0.88
N HIS A 152 -1.82 10.79 -1.69
CA HIS A 152 -1.57 10.81 -3.15
C HIS A 152 -0.23 11.48 -3.42
#